data_AF-A0A0P0P4J4-F1
#
_entry.id   AF-A0A0P0P4J4-F1
#
_cell.length_a   1.000
_cell.length_b   1.000
_cell.length_c   1.000
_cell.angle_alpha   90.00
_cell.angle_beta   90.00
_cell.angle_gamma   90.00
#
_symmetry.space_group_name_H-M   'P 1'
#
loop_
_entity.id
_entity.type
_entity.pdbx_description
1 polymer ?
#
loop_
_entity_poly.entity_id
_entity_poly.type
_entity_poly.pdbx_seq_one_letter_code
_entity_poly.pdbx_strand_id
1 'polypeptide(L)' 'MAADELSRAMTLSWRDLSKVIPWGDTFEGISPAGRDVEVERNYLWAVDEGGDILCEVAVYGGPSRYDQGARARGVISRKG' A
#
# COMPACT_ATOMS: atom_id res chain seq x y z
N MET A 1 1.22 5.54 11.19
CA MET A 1 1.68 5.85 9.82
C MET A 1 1.35 4.75 8.83
N ALA A 2 1.98 3.56 8.85
CA ALA A 2 1.67 2.52 7.86
C ALA A 2 0.17 2.14 7.80
N ALA A 3 -0.50 2.05 8.96
CA ALA A 3 -1.95 1.84 9.02
C ALA A 3 -2.77 3.03 8.47
N ASP A 4 -2.32 4.26 8.69
CA ASP A 4 -2.99 5.46 8.18
C ASP A 4 -2.83 5.56 6.66
N GLU A 5 -1.65 5.23 6.15
CA GLU A 5 -1.38 5.15 4.71
C GLU A 5 -2.17 4.02 4.06
N LEU A 6 -2.28 2.85 4.72
CA LEU A 6 -3.17 1.79 4.27
C LEU A 6 -4.62 2.28 4.23
N SER A 7 -5.11 2.96 5.27
CA SER A 7 -6.46 3.51 5.28
C SER A 7 -6.73 4.46 4.12
N ARG A 8 -5.73 5.26 3.71
CA ARG A 8 -5.80 6.12 2.52
C ARG A 8 -5.81 5.31 1.23
N ALA A 9 -4.90 4.34 1.11
CA ALA A 9 -4.76 3.46 -0.04
C ALA A 9 -6.05 2.65 -0.31
N MET A 10 -6.72 2.21 0.75
CA MET A 10 -7.98 1.46 0.69
C MET A 10 -9.20 2.28 0.24
N THR A 11 -9.06 3.60 0.06
CA THR A 11 -10.15 4.44 -0.49
C THR A 11 -10.27 4.35 -2.02
N LEU A 12 -9.27 3.78 -2.69
CA LEU A 12 -9.31 3.56 -4.13
C LEU A 12 -10.32 2.46 -4.49
N SER A 13 -11.06 2.67 -5.58
CA SER A 13 -12.10 1.74 -6.02
C SER A 13 -11.48 0.48 -6.65
N TRP A 14 -12.09 -0.68 -6.39
CA TRP A 14 -11.73 -1.92 -7.08
C TRP A 14 -11.84 -1.76 -8.61
N ARG A 15 -12.87 -1.04 -9.07
CA ARG A 15 -13.15 -0.84 -10.50
C ARG A 15 -12.05 -0.07 -11.23
N ASP A 16 -11.40 0.87 -10.56
CA ASP A 16 -10.34 1.65 -11.18
C ASP A 16 -9.00 0.94 -11.07
N LEU A 17 -8.71 0.34 -9.92
CA LEU A 17 -7.49 -0.43 -9.71
C LEU A 17 -7.41 -1.67 -10.62
N SER A 18 -8.52 -2.38 -10.83
CA SER A 18 -8.57 -3.58 -11.68
C SER A 18 -8.17 -3.33 -13.15
N LYS A 19 -8.13 -2.07 -13.61
CA LYS A 19 -7.71 -1.72 -14.97
C LYS A 19 -6.19 -1.61 -15.13
N VAL A 20 -5.46 -1.44 -14.02
CA VAL A 20 -4.01 -1.16 -14.02
C VAL A 20 -3.21 -2.15 -13.19
N ILE A 21 -3.87 -3.01 -12.43
CA ILE A 21 -3.23 -4.01 -11.57
C ILE A 21 -2.52 -5.09 -12.40
N PRO A 22 -1.30 -5.54 -12.02
CA PRO A 22 -0.51 -5.13 -10.85
C PRO A 22 0.03 -3.70 -10.95
N TRP A 23 -0.07 -2.94 -9.85
CA TRP A 23 0.40 -1.57 -9.78
C TRP A 23 0.97 -1.24 -8.40
N GLY A 24 1.92 -0.31 -8.35
CA GLY A 24 2.48 0.19 -7.10
C GLY A 24 3.23 1.50 -7.30
N ASP A 25 3.48 2.20 -6.20
CA ASP A 25 4.25 3.43 -6.17
C ASP A 25 5.12 3.54 -4.92
N THR A 26 6.10 4.43 -4.99
CA THR A 26 6.97 4.80 -3.87
C THR A 26 7.07 6.32 -3.82
N PHE A 27 6.91 6.89 -2.62
CA PHE A 27 7.00 8.33 -2.41
C PHE A 27 7.60 8.66 -1.03
N GLU A 28 8.15 9.87 -0.90
CA GLU A 28 8.69 10.37 0.36
C GLU A 28 7.57 10.92 1.26
N GLY A 29 7.73 10.76 2.57
CA GLY A 29 6.82 11.29 3.58
C GLY A 29 7.54 11.65 4.88
N ILE A 30 6.81 12.29 5.79
CA ILE A 30 7.31 12.66 7.13
C ILE A 30 6.64 11.79 8.18
N SER A 31 7.44 11.06 8.95
CA SER A 31 6.95 10.25 10.06
C SER A 31 6.39 11.10 11.20
N PRO A 32 5.54 10.53 12.09
CA PRO A 32 5.04 11.26 13.27
C PRO A 32 6.13 11.82 14.18
N ALA A 33 7.35 11.27 14.11
CA ALA A 33 8.53 11.74 14.84
C ALA A 33 9.32 12.83 14.08
N GLY A 34 8.80 13.35 12.96
CA GLY A 34 9.44 14.39 12.16
C GLY A 34 10.64 13.94 11.32
N ARG A 35 10.77 12.63 11.05
CA ARG A 35 11.86 12.08 10.21
C ARG A 35 11.35 11.73 8.82
N ASP A 36 12.20 11.92 7.82
CA ASP A 36 11.96 11.46 6.45
C ASP A 36 11.81 9.94 6.40
N VAL A 37 10.85 9.49 5.61
CA VAL A 37 10.56 8.08 5.33
C VAL A 37 10.19 7.90 3.87
N GLU A 38 10.42 6.70 3.36
CA GLU A 38 9.84 6.23 2.11
C GLU A 38 8.57 5.43 2.43
N VAL A 39 7.53 5.67 1.65
CA VAL A 39 6.26 4.95 1.69
C VAL A 39 6.10 4.22 0.37
N GLU A 40 6.03 2.89 0.44
CA GLU A 40 5.75 2.03 -0.69
C GLU A 40 4.33 1.49 -0.58
N ARG A 41 3.58 1.50 -1.68
CA ARG A 41 2.25 0.90 -1.77
C ARG A 41 2.17 -0.03 -2.96
N ASN A 42 1.63 -1.22 -2.74
CA ASN A 42 1.46 -2.23 -3.77
C ASN A 42 0.01 -2.69 -3.82
N TYR A 43 -0.51 -2.87 -5.03
CA TYR A 43 -1.83 -3.42 -5.31
C TYR A 43 -1.63 -4.67 -6.17
N LEU A 44 -2.04 -5.81 -5.65
CA LEU A 44 -1.88 -7.13 -6.26
C LEU A 44 -3.21 -7.89 -6.24
N TRP A 45 -3.43 -8.81 -7.17
CA TRP A 45 -4.52 -9.76 -7.02
C TRP A 45 -4.31 -10.58 -5.76
N ALA A 46 -5.32 -10.66 -4.89
CA ALA A 46 -5.19 -11.30 -3.58
C ALA A 46 -5.01 -12.83 -3.69
N VAL A 47 -5.64 -13.44 -4.69
CA VAL A 47 -5.54 -14.87 -4.99
C VAL A 47 -5.45 -15.06 -6.49
N ASP A 48 -6.57 -14.83 -7.19
CA ASP A 48 -6.68 -15.01 -8.64
C ASP A 48 -6.95 -13.67 -9.34
N GLU A 49 -6.55 -13.59 -10.61
CA GLU A 49 -6.84 -12.44 -11.47
C GLU A 49 -8.35 -12.18 -11.55
N GLY A 50 -8.74 -10.92 -11.42
CA GLY A 50 -10.15 -10.53 -11.34
C GLY A 50 -10.80 -10.79 -9.99
N GLY A 51 -10.06 -11.25 -8.97
CA GLY A 51 -10.51 -11.43 -7.60
C GLY A 51 -10.51 -10.14 -6.76
N ASP A 52 -10.43 -10.28 -5.45
CA ASP A 52 -10.18 -9.14 -4.55
C ASP A 52 -8.76 -8.60 -4.75
N ILE A 53 -8.52 -7.36 -4.34
CA ILE A 53 -7.22 -6.69 -4.47
C ILE A 53 -6.56 -6.61 -3.10
N LEU A 54 -5.37 -7.22 -2.96
CA LEU A 54 -4.49 -7.05 -1.83
C LEU A 54 -3.77 -5.70 -1.97
N CYS A 55 -3.94 -4.84 -0.96
CA CYS A 55 -3.19 -3.61 -0.81
C CYS A 55 -2.17 -3.79 0.31
N GLU A 56 -0.89 -3.55 0.01
CA GLU A 56 0.20 -3.59 0.96
C GLU A 56 0.87 -2.23 1.05
N VAL A 57 1.20 -1.82 2.27
CA VAL A 57 1.92 -0.58 2.55
C VAL A 57 3.13 -0.87 3.43
N ALA A 58 4.29 -0.36 3.03
CA ALA A 58 5.51 -0.37 3.82
C ALA A 58 6.01 1.07 4.05
N VAL A 59 6.42 1.38 5.28
CA VAL A 59 7.00 2.69 5.65
C VAL A 59 8.34 2.46 6.31
N TYR A 60 9.41 3.00 5.72
CA TYR A 60 10.78 2.75 6.15
C TYR A 60 11.66 4.00 6.04
N GLY A 61 12.66 4.13 6.92
CA GLY A 61 13.52 5.32 7.00
C GLY A 61 14.65 5.33 5.96
N GLY A 62 14.36 4.95 4.72
CA GLY A 62 15.32 4.80 3.62
C GLY A 62 15.61 3.35 3.23
N PRO A 63 16.15 3.09 2.02
CA PRO A 63 16.12 1.76 1.39
C PRO A 63 16.80 0.66 2.20
N SER A 64 17.86 0.99 2.92
CA SER A 64 18.60 0.04 3.78
C SER A 64 17.82 -0.44 5.00
N ARG A 65 16.67 0.19 5.30
CA ARG A 65 15.79 -0.16 6.43
C ARG A 65 14.47 -0.78 5.98
N TYR A 66 14.35 -1.16 4.71
CA TYR A 66 13.13 -1.73 4.14
C TYR A 66 12.56 -2.91 4.97
N ASP A 67 13.42 -3.86 5.34
CA ASP A 67 13.02 -5.05 6.10
C ASP A 67 12.62 -4.74 7.55
N GLN A 68 13.01 -3.57 8.05
CA GLN A 68 12.71 -3.08 9.41
C GLN A 68 11.57 -2.06 9.42
N GLY A 69 10.96 -1.78 8.26
CA GLY A 69 9.87 -0.85 8.10
C GLY A 69 8.57 -1.32 8.75
N ALA A 70 7.71 -0.35 9.11
CA ALA A 70 6.35 -0.66 9.54
C ALA A 70 5.53 -1.11 8.32
N ARG A 71 4.78 -2.20 8.46
CA ARG A 71 3.96 -2.77 7.37
C ARG A 71 2.49 -2.86 7.76
N ALA A 72 1.62 -2.66 6.80
CA ALA A 72 0.19 -2.86 6.93
C ALA A 72 -0.36 -3.44 5.63
N ARG A 73 -1.42 -4.24 5.71
CA ARG A 73 -2.10 -4.78 4.53
C ARG A 73 -3.60 -4.83 4.73
N GLY A 74 -4.35 -4.71 3.65
CA GLY A 74 -5.80 -4.76 3.60
C GLY A 74 -6.29 -5.32 2.29
N VAL A 75 -7.59 -5.65 2.22
CA VAL A 75 -8.21 -6.20 1.02
C VAL A 75 -9.31 -5.26 0.56
N ILE A 76 -9.25 -4.85 -0.70
CA ILE A 76 -10.32 -4.13 -1.39
C ILE A 76 -11.17 -5.18 -2.11
N SER A 77 -12.41 -5.36 -1.65
CA SER A 77 -13.27 -6.42 -2.20
C SER A 77 -13.83 -6.04 -3.56
N ARG A 78 -13.91 -7.01 -4.47
CA ARG A 78 -14.61 -6.88 -5.76
C ARG A 78 -16.10 -6.58 -5.60
N LYS A 79 -16.71 -7.04 -4.51
CA LYS A 79 -18.15 -6.91 -4.26
C LYS A 79 -18.53 -5.62 -3.52
N GLY A 80 -17.54 -4.86 -3.07
CA GLY A 80 -17.72 -3.59 -2.35
C GLY A 80 -18.00 -2.41 -3.26
#